data_AF-J8E9U8-F1
#
_entry.id   AF-J8E9U8-F1
#
_cell.length_a   1.000
_cell.length_b   1.000
_cell.length_c   1.000
_cell.angle_alpha   90.00
_cell.angle_beta   90.00
_cell.angle_gamma   90.00
#
_symmetry.space_group_name_H-M   'P 1'
#
loop_
_entity.id
_entity.type
_entity.pdbx_description
1 polymer ?
#
loop_
_entity_poly.entity_id
_entity_poly.type
_entity_poly.pdbx_seq_one_letter_code
_entity_poly.pdbx_strand_id
1 'polypeptide(L)' 'MSKFERLFSVILNFLHQNLNYRLATPSYSTWPGIMDDMRLAIDYIVNQSYEWNLNPQNIGVMGDSAGGYLAAMLVLKYVQ' A
#
# COMPACT_ATOMS: atom_id res chain seq x y z
N MET A 1 -12.74 -6.74 -5.11
CA MET A 1 -11.61 -7.62 -4.81
C MET A 1 -11.46 -8.61 -5.96
N SER A 2 -10.33 -8.57 -6.67
CA SER A 2 -10.10 -9.40 -7.87
C SER A 2 -9.86 -10.88 -7.49
N LYS A 3 -9.99 -11.81 -8.45
CA LYS A 3 -9.67 -13.24 -8.22
C LYS A 3 -8.21 -13.43 -7.76
N PHE A 4 -7.31 -12.60 -8.25
CA PHE A 4 -5.90 -12.59 -7.89
C PHE A 4 -5.67 -12.23 -6.41
N GLU A 5 -6.29 -11.17 -5.91
CA GLU A 5 -6.17 -10.76 -4.50
C GLU A 5 -6.73 -11.80 -3.53
N ARG A 6 -7.85 -12.44 -3.89
CA ARG A 6 -8.41 -13.53 -3.08
C ARG A 6 -7.46 -14.73 -3.01
N LEU A 7 -6.83 -15.08 -4.13
CA LEU A 7 -5.87 -16.18 -4.19
C LEU A 7 -4.67 -15.92 -3.27
N PHE A 8 -4.12 -14.71 -3.28
CA PHE A 8 -3.01 -14.31 -2.40
C PHE A 8 -3.39 -14.34 -0.92
N SER A 9 -4.59 -13.86 -0.57
CA SER A 9 -5.08 -13.90 0.82
C SER A 9 -5.18 -15.33 1.36
N VAL A 10 -5.59 -16.28 0.51
CA VAL A 10 -5.71 -17.70 0.89
C VAL A 10 -4.36 -18.39 1.02
N ILE A 11 -3.38 -18.07 0.16
CA ILE A 11 -2.07 -18.76 0.14
C ILE A 11 -1.12 -18.22 1.20
N LEU A 12 -1.08 -16.90 1.39
CA LEU A 12 -0.09 -16.25 2.27
C LEU A 12 -0.68 -15.81 3.62
N ASN A 13 -2.00 -15.94 3.81
CA ASN A 13 -2.72 -15.54 5.03
C ASN A 13 -2.49 -14.05 5.41
N PHE A 14 -2.59 -13.16 4.43
CA PHE A 14 -2.56 -11.70 4.63
C PHE A 14 -3.92 -11.06 4.35
N LEU A 15 -4.25 -10.02 5.12
CA LEU A 15 -5.28 -9.06 4.75
C LEU A 15 -4.77 -8.20 3.60
N HIS A 16 -5.58 -8.06 2.55
CA HIS A 16 -5.25 -7.26 1.36
C HIS A 16 -6.08 -5.98 1.34
N GLN A 17 -5.41 -4.85 1.14
CA GLN A 17 -6.06 -3.55 0.95
C GLN A 17 -5.53 -2.87 -0.30
N ASN A 18 -6.44 -2.45 -1.17
CA ASN A 18 -6.09 -1.66 -2.35
C ASN A 18 -6.01 -0.19 -1.98
N LEU A 19 -4.87 0.44 -2.29
CA LEU A 19 -4.69 1.86 -2.06
C LEU A 19 -5.21 2.65 -3.27
N ASN A 20 -6.30 3.39 -3.07
CA ASN A 20 -6.80 4.31 -4.08
C ASN A 20 -6.18 5.70 -3.88
N TYR A 21 -4.94 5.85 -4.33
CA TYR A 21 -4.16 7.08 -4.19
C TYR A 21 -4.50 8.11 -5.26
N ARG A 22 -4.13 9.37 -5.02
CA ARG A 22 -4.39 10.46 -5.97
C ARG A 22 -3.63 10.22 -7.28
N LEU A 23 -4.34 10.25 -8.40
CA LEU A 23 -3.75 10.10 -9.74
C LEU A 23 -3.32 11.45 -10.30
N ALA A 24 -2.22 11.44 -11.05
CA ALA A 24 -1.78 12.63 -11.79
C ALA A 24 -2.76 12.90 -12.94
N THR A 25 -2.99 14.18 -13.21
CA THR A 25 -3.71 14.62 -14.41
C THR A 25 -2.79 15.52 -15.23
N PRO A 26 -3.12 15.81 -16.50
CA PRO A 26 -2.33 16.75 -17.30
C PRO A 26 -2.18 18.15 -16.67
N SER A 27 -3.13 18.56 -15.82
CA SER A 27 -3.15 19.86 -15.14
C SER A 27 -2.70 19.79 -13.68
N TYR A 28 -2.46 18.60 -13.13
CA TYR A 28 -2.13 18.40 -11.72
C TYR A 28 -1.09 17.30 -11.55
N SER A 29 0.10 17.69 -11.11
CA SER A 29 1.13 16.74 -10.68
C SER A 29 0.86 16.28 -9.26
N THR A 30 0.85 14.96 -9.05
CA THR A 30 0.76 14.37 -7.71
C THR A 30 2.11 14.19 -7.02
N TRP A 31 3.23 14.31 -7.74
CA TRP A 31 4.55 14.15 -7.14
C TRP A 31 4.98 15.44 -6.42
N PRO A 32 5.51 15.39 -5.17
CA PRO A 32 5.80 14.18 -4.36
C PRO A 32 4.65 13.72 -3.44
N GLY A 33 3.53 14.44 -3.40
CA GLY A 33 2.41 14.21 -2.46
C GLY A 33 1.79 12.81 -2.49
N ILE A 34 1.91 12.06 -3.58
CA ILE A 34 1.53 10.64 -3.64
C ILE A 34 2.25 9.78 -2.59
N MET A 35 3.48 10.14 -2.21
CA MET A 35 4.21 9.42 -1.16
C MET A 35 3.59 9.64 0.22
N ASP A 36 2.98 10.81 0.45
CA ASP A 36 2.24 11.08 1.68
C ASP A 36 0.95 10.27 1.73
N ASP A 37 0.27 10.08 0.60
CA ASP A 37 -0.90 9.19 0.50
C ASP A 37 -0.53 7.75 0.86
N MET A 38 0.60 7.26 0.33
CA MET A 38 1.09 5.91 0.65
C MET A 38 1.42 5.76 2.13
N ARG A 39 2.09 6.75 2.73
CA ARG A 39 2.41 6.74 4.16
C ARG A 39 1.15 6.76 5.01
N LEU A 40 0.21 7.67 4.72
CA LEU A 40 -1.05 7.78 5.46
C LEU A 40 -1.87 6.50 5.41
N ALA A 41 -1.87 5.80 4.27
CA ALA A 41 -2.54 4.52 4.15
C ALA A 41 -1.92 3.44 5.04
N ILE A 42 -0.58 3.38 5.12
CA ILE A 42 0.13 2.45 6.00
C ILE A 42 -0.13 2.80 7.47
N ASP A 43 -0.03 4.08 7.83
CA ASP A 43 -0.31 4.56 9.18
C ASP A 43 -1.74 4.20 9.59
N TYR A 44 -2.71 4.31 8.67
CA TYR A 44 -4.08 3.89 8.92
C TYR A 44 -4.17 2.37 9.18
N ILE A 45 -3.53 1.53 8.36
CA ILE A 45 -3.53 0.06 8.57
C ILE A 45 -2.87 -0.30 9.91
N VAL A 46 -1.75 0.35 10.25
CA VAL A 46 -1.05 0.14 11.53
C VAL A 46 -1.93 0.55 12.70
N ASN A 47 -2.60 1.70 12.63
CA ASN A 47 -3.51 2.16 13.68
C ASN A 47 -4.71 1.22 13.87
N GLN A 48 -5.19 0.59 12.80
CA GLN A 48 -6.29 -0.37 12.85
C GLN A 48 -5.86 -1.82 13.11
N SER A 49 -4.55 -2.08 13.27
CA SER A 49 -4.04 -3.45 13.32
C SER A 49 -4.61 -4.25 14.49
N TYR A 50 -4.86 -3.61 15.63
CA TYR A 50 -5.46 -4.27 16.79
C TYR A 50 -6.90 -4.72 16.51
N GLU A 51 -7.74 -3.82 15.99
CA GLU A 51 -9.14 -4.14 15.68
C GLU A 51 -9.28 -5.19 14.58
N TRP A 52 -8.35 -5.19 13.62
CA TRP A 52 -8.35 -6.12 12.49
C TRP A 52 -7.53 -7.39 12.74
N ASN A 53 -6.98 -7.56 13.95
CA ASN A 53 -6.13 -8.68 14.33
C ASN A 53 -4.96 -8.92 13.35
N LEU A 54 -4.29 -7.84 12.95
CA LEU A 54 -3.11 -7.85 12.08
C LEU A 54 -1.83 -7.66 12.90
N ASN A 55 -0.73 -8.22 12.40
CA ASN A 55 0.59 -7.94 12.94
C ASN A 55 1.19 -6.69 12.25
N PRO A 56 1.28 -5.52 12.92
CA PRO A 56 1.81 -4.31 12.31
C PRO A 56 3.32 -4.38 12.03
N GLN A 57 4.03 -5.37 12.58
CA GLN A 57 5.44 -5.64 12.31
C GLN A 57 5.66 -6.51 11.07
N ASN A 58 4.60 -7.00 10.43
CA ASN A 58 4.68 -7.86 9.26
C ASN A 58 3.78 -7.32 8.13
N ILE A 59 4.23 -6.24 7.50
CA ILE A 59 3.53 -5.57 6.40
C ILE A 59 4.37 -5.68 5.13
N GLY A 60 3.78 -6.21 4.07
CA GLY A 60 4.34 -6.22 2.73
C GLY A 60 3.63 -5.19 1.84
N VAL A 61 4.38 -4.59 0.91
CA VAL A 61 3.83 -3.69 -0.11
C VAL A 61 4.21 -4.24 -1.48
N MET A 62 3.23 -4.29 -2.38
CA MET A 62 3.40 -4.79 -3.74
C MET A 62 2.57 -3.96 -4.71
N GLY A 63 2.97 -3.95 -5.99
CA GLY A 63 2.24 -3.30 -7.05
C GLY A 63 2.81 -3.65 -8.41
N ASP A 64 2.02 -3.37 -9.46
CA ASP A 64 2.43 -3.54 -10.86
C ASP A 64 2.71 -2.17 -11.50
N SER A 65 3.66 -2.11 -12.44
CA SER A 65 3.98 -0.91 -13.22
C SER A 65 4.20 0.33 -12.33
N ALA A 66 3.37 1.38 -12.45
CA ALA A 66 3.42 2.56 -11.58
C ALA A 66 3.27 2.21 -10.09
N GLY A 67 2.44 1.21 -9.74
CA GLY A 67 2.31 0.72 -8.37
C GLY A 67 3.56 0.01 -7.86
N GLY A 68 4.27 -0.72 -8.74
CA GLY A 68 5.54 -1.36 -8.41
C GLY A 68 6.64 -0.34 -8.15
N TYR A 69 6.69 0.72 -8.96
CA TYR A 69 7.57 1.86 -8.73
C TYR A 69 7.30 2.53 -7.37
N LEU A 70 6.03 2.79 -7.03
CA LEU A 70 5.65 3.38 -5.74
C LEU A 70 5.99 2.46 -4.56
N ALA A 71 5.78 1.15 -4.70
CA ALA A 71 6.17 0.17 -3.69
C ALA A 71 7.69 0.20 -3.42
N ALA A 72 8.51 0.24 -4.47
CA ALA A 72 9.97 0.35 -4.34
C ALA A 72 10.39 1.68 -3.68
N MET A 73 9.82 2.80 -4.13
CA MET A 73 10.11 4.13 -3.57
C MET A 73 9.74 4.23 -2.09
N LEU A 74 8.63 3.62 -1.68
CA LEU A 74 8.21 3.59 -0.30
C LEU A 74 9.22 2.86 0.58
N VAL A 75 9.64 1.66 0.17
CA VAL A 75 10.64 0.87 0.92
C VAL A 75 11.94 1.65 1.04
N LEU A 76 12.47 2.20 -0.06
CA LEU A 76 13.71 2.99 -0.04
C LEU A 76 13.61 4.24 0.85
N LYS A 77 12.42 4.83 0.97
CA LYS A 77 12.21 6.07 1.73
C LYS A 77 12.01 5.83 3.23
N TYR A 78 11.36 4.73 3.62
CA TYR A 78 10.89 4.52 4.99
C TYR A 78 11.48 3.29 5.70
N VAL A 79 12.11 2.37 4.97
CA VAL A 79 12.81 1.22 5.55
C VAL A 79 14.30 1.49 5.41
N GLN A 80 14.88 2.10 6.45
CA GLN A 80 16.33 2.32 6.60
C GLN A 80 16.84 1.64 7.86
#